data_AF-A0A519TAD0-F1
#
_entry.id   AF-A0A519TAD0-F1
#
_cell.length_a   1.000
_cell.length_b   1.000
_cell.length_c   1.000
_cell.angle_alpha   90.00
_cell.angle_beta   90.00
_cell.angle_gamma   90.00
#
_symmetry.space_group_name_H-M   'P 1'
#
loop_
_entity.id
_entity.type
_entity.pdbx_description
1 polymer ?
#
loop_
_entity_poly.entity_id
_entity_poly.type
_entity_poly.pdbx_seq_one_letter_code
_entity_poly.pdbx_strand_id
1 'polypeptide(L)'
;HNEVAPNQFECAPTFEDANLAIDHNQLLMDVMDRVALKHNFKVLLHEKPFAGVNGSGKHNNWAMSTDTGVNLLAPGRRPKENLQFLAFFITTVKAVHRYGDLLRASIASASNDHRLGANEAPPAIMSVFLGSMLDGVLDELERTAKLPLDKGDNIYLKLGIDKIPPILLDNTDRNRTSPFAFTGNKFELRAVGSSANCSSAMTTLNAIVADQLLDFKTEVDALIAQGKKKEVAIVDVLREYVISSKSIRFEGNGYSDEWKEEAARRGLANVPTTPLALDALVRPDAAELFARHGILSEVELHARHEILLDEYIKKIQIESRVLGDLAVNHVIPTALSYQTKLIANVRGLRELGLDDENSEVTVEMIKSISRYVSTIKSTVDAMTNARKDANKLEDARERAIAYCDTVKEKFAAIRRAADKLELLVADEDWPLVKYRELLFRH
;
A
#
# COMPACT_ATOMS: atom_id res chain seq x y z
N HIS A 1 3.79 -2.76 -20.56
CA HIS A 1 5.09 -2.13 -20.90
C HIS A 1 6.09 -2.49 -19.83
N ASN A 2 7.37 -2.15 -20.02
CA ASN A 2 8.37 -2.28 -18.97
C ASN A 2 8.11 -1.23 -17.88
N GLU A 3 8.42 -1.58 -16.65
CA GLU A 3 8.36 -0.69 -15.49
C GLU A 3 9.76 -0.18 -15.11
N VAL A 4 9.82 0.66 -14.08
CA VAL A 4 11.06 1.32 -13.62
C VAL A 4 12.14 0.32 -13.20
N ALA A 5 11.78 -0.78 -12.50
CA ALA A 5 12.77 -1.77 -12.06
C ALA A 5 13.12 -2.78 -13.18
N PRO A 6 14.36 -3.33 -13.17
CA PRO A 6 14.73 -4.42 -14.07
C PRO A 6 13.80 -5.62 -13.94
N ASN A 7 13.42 -6.22 -15.06
CA ASN A 7 12.49 -7.36 -15.13
C ASN A 7 11.12 -7.10 -14.47
N GLN A 8 10.74 -5.83 -14.32
CA GLN A 8 9.40 -5.42 -13.88
C GLN A 8 8.57 -4.99 -15.10
N PHE A 9 7.31 -5.42 -15.15
CA PHE A 9 6.42 -5.17 -16.27
C PHE A 9 5.00 -4.87 -15.77
N GLU A 10 4.30 -4.05 -16.53
CA GLU A 10 2.88 -3.74 -16.31
C GLU A 10 2.03 -4.23 -17.50
N CYS A 11 0.85 -4.77 -17.19
CA CYS A 11 -0.20 -5.07 -18.14
C CYS A 11 -1.53 -4.53 -17.60
N ALA A 12 -2.15 -3.61 -18.33
CA ALA A 12 -3.42 -3.01 -17.97
C ALA A 12 -4.46 -3.30 -19.07
N PRO A 13 -5.56 -4.01 -18.77
CA PRO A 13 -6.67 -4.17 -19.70
C PRO A 13 -7.51 -2.88 -19.81
N THR A 14 -8.44 -2.83 -20.76
CA THR A 14 -9.49 -1.81 -20.76
C THR A 14 -10.37 -1.99 -19.51
N PHE A 15 -10.93 -0.89 -18.98
CA PHE A 15 -11.82 -0.96 -17.84
C PHE A 15 -13.11 -1.72 -18.17
N GLU A 16 -13.68 -2.36 -17.17
CA GLU A 16 -14.89 -3.18 -17.26
C GLU A 16 -15.73 -2.98 -15.99
N ASP A 17 -16.94 -3.57 -15.96
CA ASP A 17 -17.73 -3.64 -14.74
C ASP A 17 -16.92 -4.28 -13.62
N ALA A 18 -16.97 -3.68 -12.41
CA ALA A 18 -16.05 -4.00 -11.33
C ALA A 18 -15.95 -5.50 -11.01
N ASN A 19 -17.09 -6.22 -11.03
CA ASN A 19 -17.10 -7.66 -10.80
C ASN A 19 -16.34 -8.43 -11.90
N LEU A 20 -16.62 -8.13 -13.17
CA LEU A 20 -15.98 -8.77 -14.31
C LEU A 20 -14.48 -8.44 -14.36
N ALA A 21 -14.12 -7.19 -14.08
CA ALA A 21 -12.72 -6.75 -14.04
C ALA A 21 -11.90 -7.53 -12.99
N ILE A 22 -12.52 -7.85 -11.83
CA ILE A 22 -11.88 -8.67 -10.81
C ILE A 22 -11.69 -10.11 -11.28
N ASP A 23 -12.71 -10.72 -11.88
CA ASP A 23 -12.64 -12.09 -12.40
C ASP A 23 -11.57 -12.22 -13.49
N HIS A 24 -11.54 -11.27 -14.44
CA HIS A 24 -10.51 -11.19 -15.46
C HIS A 24 -9.12 -10.96 -14.87
N ASN A 25 -8.98 -10.17 -13.80
CA ASN A 25 -7.69 -10.00 -13.12
C ASN A 25 -7.19 -11.31 -12.50
N GLN A 26 -8.06 -12.06 -11.82
CA GLN A 26 -7.70 -13.36 -11.24
C GLN A 26 -7.30 -14.36 -12.32
N LEU A 27 -8.07 -14.42 -13.42
CA LEU A 27 -7.74 -15.27 -14.56
C LEU A 27 -6.41 -14.88 -15.19
N LEU A 28 -6.14 -13.58 -15.34
CA LEU A 28 -4.88 -13.09 -15.89
C LEU A 28 -3.68 -13.53 -15.03
N MET A 29 -3.78 -13.45 -13.70
CA MET A 29 -2.73 -13.92 -12.80
C MET A 29 -2.44 -15.42 -12.95
N ASP A 30 -3.47 -16.27 -13.06
CA ASP A 30 -3.32 -17.71 -13.32
C ASP A 30 -2.70 -17.98 -14.70
N VAL A 31 -3.16 -17.28 -15.74
CA VAL A 31 -2.61 -17.39 -17.09
C VAL A 31 -1.13 -16.98 -17.11
N MET A 32 -0.78 -15.88 -16.44
CA MET A 32 0.60 -15.41 -16.34
C MET A 32 1.52 -16.48 -15.74
N ASP A 33 1.12 -17.12 -14.64
CA ASP A 33 1.93 -18.16 -14.00
C ASP A 33 2.15 -19.38 -14.93
N ARG A 34 1.07 -19.86 -15.57
CA ARG A 34 1.13 -21.02 -16.48
C ARG A 34 1.92 -20.74 -17.75
N VAL A 35 1.76 -19.55 -18.34
CA VAL A 35 2.47 -19.16 -19.55
C VAL A 35 3.95 -18.93 -19.23
N ALA A 36 4.28 -18.26 -18.13
CA ALA A 36 5.66 -18.04 -17.73
C ALA A 36 6.45 -19.36 -17.63
N LEU A 37 5.87 -20.39 -17.00
CA LEU A 37 6.49 -21.71 -16.90
C LEU A 37 6.81 -22.32 -18.26
N LYS A 38 5.93 -22.17 -19.26
CA LYS A 38 6.18 -22.65 -20.64
C LYS A 38 7.34 -21.93 -21.33
N HIS A 39 7.63 -20.71 -20.90
CA HIS A 39 8.73 -19.90 -21.41
C HIS A 39 9.98 -19.96 -20.50
N ASN A 40 10.05 -20.90 -19.56
CA ASN A 40 11.13 -21.02 -18.57
C ASN A 40 11.32 -19.78 -17.68
N PHE A 41 10.23 -19.04 -17.43
CA PHE A 41 10.18 -17.91 -16.52
C PHE A 41 9.35 -18.23 -15.28
N LYS A 42 9.57 -17.45 -14.21
CA LYS A 42 8.68 -17.38 -13.06
C LYS A 42 8.18 -15.96 -12.87
N VAL A 43 6.86 -15.77 -12.88
CA VAL A 43 6.25 -14.48 -12.55
C VAL A 43 6.22 -14.32 -11.03
N LEU A 44 6.75 -13.20 -10.55
CA LEU A 44 6.77 -12.84 -9.14
C LEU A 44 5.73 -11.75 -8.89
N LEU A 45 4.59 -12.13 -8.31
CA LEU A 45 3.51 -11.20 -7.96
C LEU A 45 3.68 -10.60 -6.55
N HIS A 46 4.73 -10.98 -5.82
CA HIS A 46 5.04 -10.40 -4.52
C HIS A 46 5.30 -8.89 -4.65
N GLU A 47 4.78 -8.11 -3.72
CA GLU A 47 4.79 -6.64 -3.73
C GLU A 47 6.21 -6.05 -3.63
N LYS A 48 7.14 -6.81 -3.03
CA LYS A 48 8.54 -6.42 -2.88
C LYS A 48 9.46 -7.63 -3.08
N PRO A 49 9.65 -8.12 -4.32
CA PRO A 49 10.40 -9.36 -4.55
C PRO A 49 11.89 -9.19 -4.28
N PHE A 50 12.43 -7.99 -4.56
CA PHE A 50 13.83 -7.65 -4.31
C PHE A 50 13.91 -6.37 -3.47
N ALA A 51 14.82 -6.33 -2.49
CA ALA A 51 15.01 -5.12 -1.68
C ALA A 51 15.86 -4.09 -2.42
N GLY A 52 15.65 -2.81 -2.13
CA GLY A 52 16.42 -1.71 -2.74
C GLY A 52 16.00 -1.33 -4.17
N VAL A 53 15.05 -2.05 -4.78
CA VAL A 53 14.43 -1.70 -6.08
C VAL A 53 12.95 -1.34 -5.92
N ASN A 54 12.27 -0.87 -6.97
CA ASN A 54 10.84 -0.55 -6.91
C ASN A 54 9.98 -1.76 -6.51
N GLY A 55 8.86 -1.50 -5.83
CA GLY A 55 7.87 -2.54 -5.53
C GLY A 55 6.86 -2.70 -6.67
N SER A 56 6.09 -3.79 -6.63
CA SER A 56 5.00 -4.06 -7.57
C SER A 56 3.65 -3.75 -6.92
N GLY A 57 2.80 -2.99 -7.60
CA GLY A 57 1.45 -2.64 -7.15
C GLY A 57 0.38 -3.14 -8.13
N LYS A 58 -0.89 -3.00 -7.74
CA LYS A 58 -2.04 -3.26 -8.62
C LYS A 58 -3.02 -2.11 -8.50
N HIS A 59 -2.84 -1.07 -9.31
CA HIS A 59 -3.67 0.13 -9.18
C HIS A 59 -5.12 -0.16 -9.59
N ASN A 60 -6.06 0.29 -8.75
CA ASN A 60 -7.47 0.15 -9.01
C ASN A 60 -8.01 1.48 -9.51
N ASN A 61 -8.15 1.58 -10.84
CA ASN A 61 -8.78 2.71 -11.52
C ASN A 61 -10.30 2.58 -11.39
N TRP A 62 -10.90 3.42 -10.55
CA TRP A 62 -12.30 3.32 -10.14
C TRP A 62 -13.11 4.53 -10.60
N ALA A 63 -14.26 4.25 -11.22
CA ALA A 63 -15.22 5.25 -11.66
C ALA A 63 -16.65 4.74 -11.53
N MET A 64 -17.63 5.65 -11.60
CA MET A 64 -19.05 5.34 -11.57
C MET A 64 -19.72 5.90 -12.82
N SER A 65 -20.45 5.06 -13.55
CA SER A 65 -21.20 5.45 -14.73
C SER A 65 -22.67 5.06 -14.58
N THR A 66 -23.56 5.87 -15.14
CA THR A 66 -24.98 5.52 -15.25
C THR A 66 -25.20 4.45 -16.32
N ASP A 67 -26.35 3.79 -16.27
CA ASP A 67 -26.87 2.90 -17.32
C ASP A 67 -26.98 3.58 -18.70
N THR A 68 -27.09 4.91 -18.72
CA THR A 68 -27.07 5.75 -19.93
C THR A 68 -25.67 6.14 -20.42
N GLY A 69 -24.60 5.66 -19.77
CA GLY A 69 -23.22 5.89 -20.18
C GLY A 69 -22.61 7.21 -19.70
N VAL A 70 -23.22 7.90 -18.74
CA VAL A 70 -22.69 9.15 -18.17
C VAL A 70 -21.72 8.82 -17.04
N ASN A 71 -20.43 9.16 -17.21
CA ASN A 71 -19.45 9.08 -16.13
C ASN A 71 -19.68 10.19 -15.11
N LEU A 72 -20.01 9.81 -13.88
CA LEU A 72 -20.35 10.71 -12.76
C LEU A 72 -19.13 11.41 -12.14
N LEU A 73 -17.92 10.93 -12.45
CA LEU A 73 -16.64 11.51 -12.04
C LEU A 73 -15.95 12.27 -13.18
N ALA A 74 -16.61 12.48 -14.32
CA ALA A 74 -16.11 13.35 -15.38
C ALA A 74 -16.69 14.77 -15.22
N PRO A 75 -15.84 15.81 -15.26
CA PRO A 75 -16.33 17.19 -15.34
C PRO A 75 -17.20 17.39 -16.59
N GLY A 76 -18.30 18.12 -16.44
CA GLY A 76 -19.22 18.43 -17.53
C GLY A 76 -18.84 19.69 -18.30
N ARG A 77 -19.67 20.03 -19.29
CA ARG A 77 -19.58 21.32 -20.00
C ARG A 77 -20.62 22.32 -19.52
N ARG A 78 -21.73 21.83 -18.97
CA ARG A 78 -22.85 22.65 -18.48
C ARG A 78 -22.78 22.77 -16.96
N PRO A 79 -23.21 23.90 -16.37
CA PRO A 79 -23.15 24.09 -14.93
C PRO A 79 -23.90 23.01 -14.11
N LYS A 80 -25.01 22.49 -14.63
CA LYS A 80 -25.76 21.39 -14.02
C LYS A 80 -24.97 20.07 -13.99
N GLU A 81 -24.20 19.79 -15.03
CA GLU A 81 -23.34 18.60 -15.10
C GLU A 81 -22.16 18.76 -14.13
N ASN A 82 -21.59 19.96 -14.03
CA ASN A 82 -20.54 20.25 -13.06
C ASN A 82 -21.01 20.12 -11.61
N LEU A 83 -22.25 20.53 -11.31
CA LEU A 83 -22.83 20.30 -9.98
C LEU A 83 -23.02 18.81 -9.67
N GLN A 84 -23.43 18.01 -10.67
CA GLN A 84 -23.50 16.55 -10.53
C GLN A 84 -22.11 15.96 -10.26
N PHE A 85 -21.13 16.32 -11.08
CA PHE A 85 -19.74 15.91 -10.90
C PHE A 85 -19.23 16.25 -9.49
N LEU A 86 -19.37 17.50 -9.06
CA LEU A 86 -18.96 17.95 -7.73
C LEU A 86 -19.66 17.16 -6.62
N ALA A 87 -20.93 16.81 -6.80
CA ALA A 87 -21.65 16.00 -5.82
C ALA A 87 -21.01 14.63 -5.63
N PHE A 88 -20.74 13.88 -6.70
CA PHE A 88 -20.10 12.57 -6.60
C PHE A 88 -18.63 12.66 -6.17
N PHE A 89 -17.90 13.65 -6.69
CA PHE A 89 -16.50 13.88 -6.39
C PHE A 89 -16.27 14.21 -4.91
N ILE A 90 -16.94 15.23 -4.36
CA ILE A 90 -16.79 15.64 -2.96
C ILE A 90 -17.30 14.55 -2.01
N THR A 91 -18.41 13.89 -2.35
CA THR A 91 -18.95 12.78 -1.54
C THR A 91 -17.95 11.62 -1.47
N THR A 92 -17.25 11.31 -2.57
CA THR A 92 -16.19 10.30 -2.58
C THR A 92 -15.04 10.70 -1.64
N VAL A 93 -14.58 11.96 -1.71
CA VAL A 93 -13.53 12.48 -0.81
C VAL A 93 -13.96 12.38 0.66
N LYS A 94 -15.21 12.73 0.96
CA LYS A 94 -15.79 12.64 2.29
C LYS A 94 -15.86 11.20 2.80
N ALA A 95 -16.22 10.25 1.95
CA ALA A 95 -16.26 8.83 2.28
C ALA A 95 -14.87 8.29 2.65
N VAL A 96 -13.86 8.60 1.84
CA VAL A 96 -12.47 8.20 2.09
C VAL A 96 -11.91 8.87 3.34
N HIS A 97 -12.26 10.13 3.61
CA HIS A 97 -11.91 10.79 4.86
C HIS A 97 -12.48 10.07 6.08
N ARG A 98 -13.77 9.69 6.05
CA ARG A 98 -14.47 9.04 7.17
C ARG A 98 -13.97 7.61 7.42
N TYR A 99 -13.72 6.85 6.36
CA TYR A 99 -13.39 5.43 6.42
C TYR A 99 -11.98 5.09 5.92
N GLY A 100 -11.05 6.05 6.01
CA GLY A 100 -9.67 5.87 5.54
C GLY A 100 -8.99 4.65 6.15
N ASP A 101 -9.14 4.44 7.46
CA ASP A 101 -8.55 3.30 8.15
C ASP A 101 -9.11 1.95 7.65
N LEU A 102 -10.42 1.91 7.37
CA LEU A 102 -11.06 0.72 6.82
C LEU A 102 -10.59 0.43 5.40
N LEU A 103 -10.37 1.48 4.59
CA LEU A 103 -9.77 1.35 3.27
C LEU A 103 -8.31 0.89 3.35
N ARG A 104 -7.53 1.37 4.34
CA ARG A 104 -6.17 0.89 4.62
C ARG A 104 -6.16 -0.58 5.05
N ALA A 105 -7.13 -1.01 5.86
CA ALA A 105 -7.28 -2.40 6.28
C ALA A 105 -7.58 -3.33 5.10
N SER A 106 -8.41 -2.87 4.15
CA SER A 106 -8.81 -3.64 2.97
C SER A 106 -7.66 -4.02 2.02
N ILE A 107 -6.50 -3.35 2.15
CA ILE A 107 -5.29 -3.58 1.36
C ILE A 107 -4.12 -4.13 2.19
N ALA A 108 -4.35 -4.45 3.47
CA ALA A 108 -3.33 -4.92 4.38
C ALA A 108 -2.92 -6.36 4.08
N SER A 109 -1.61 -6.61 4.01
CA SER A 109 -1.01 -7.94 3.91
C SER A 109 0.46 -7.88 4.29
N ALA A 110 1.02 -9.02 4.72
CA ALA A 110 2.43 -9.12 5.12
C ALA A 110 3.39 -8.60 4.04
N SER A 111 3.12 -8.91 2.78
CA SER A 111 3.95 -8.51 1.64
C SER A 111 3.77 -7.04 1.27
N ASN A 112 2.55 -6.50 1.36
CA ASN A 112 2.30 -5.08 1.07
C ASN A 112 2.89 -4.16 2.16
N ASP A 113 3.05 -4.64 3.41
CA ASP A 113 3.81 -3.91 4.44
C ASP A 113 5.27 -3.63 4.03
N HIS A 114 5.88 -4.48 3.19
CA HIS A 114 7.23 -4.23 2.65
C HIS A 114 7.26 -3.22 1.51
N ARG A 115 6.11 -2.92 0.92
CA ARG A 115 5.96 -2.03 -0.22
C ARG A 115 5.57 -0.62 0.22
N LEU A 116 4.54 -0.49 1.06
CA LEU A 116 3.99 0.81 1.45
C LEU A 116 5.04 1.71 2.11
N GLY A 117 5.08 2.98 1.68
CA GLY A 117 6.00 3.99 2.20
C GLY A 117 7.43 3.94 1.66
N ALA A 118 7.67 3.21 0.56
CA ALA A 118 8.98 3.13 -0.08
C ALA A 118 8.89 3.05 -1.62
N ASN A 119 9.89 3.59 -2.33
CA ASN A 119 10.14 3.43 -3.77
C ASN A 119 8.87 3.38 -4.65
N GLU A 120 8.19 4.52 -4.79
CA GLU A 120 6.98 4.70 -5.62
C GLU A 120 5.68 4.05 -5.10
N ALA A 121 5.67 3.48 -3.90
CA ALA A 121 4.44 3.03 -3.26
C ALA A 121 3.99 3.98 -2.14
N PRO A 122 2.69 4.32 -2.07
CA PRO A 122 2.18 5.32 -1.14
C PRO A 122 2.42 4.94 0.33
N PRO A 123 2.53 5.93 1.24
CA PRO A 123 2.61 5.66 2.68
C PRO A 123 1.33 4.99 3.19
N ALA A 124 1.39 4.44 4.41
CA ALA A 124 0.23 3.86 5.09
C ALA A 124 -0.78 4.91 5.61
N ILE A 125 -0.55 6.19 5.31
CA ILE A 125 -1.45 7.30 5.61
C ILE A 125 -2.39 7.44 4.44
N MET A 126 -3.67 7.15 4.64
CA MET A 126 -4.67 7.41 3.60
C MET A 126 -4.84 8.91 3.43
N SER A 127 -4.65 9.39 2.20
CA SER A 127 -4.86 10.77 1.78
C SER A 127 -5.40 10.79 0.35
N VAL A 128 -6.02 11.90 -0.01
CA VAL A 128 -6.61 12.09 -1.34
C VAL A 128 -5.87 13.20 -2.07
N PHE A 129 -5.40 12.88 -3.28
CA PHE A 129 -4.82 13.82 -4.21
C PHE A 129 -5.86 14.23 -5.25
N LEU A 130 -6.12 15.52 -5.41
CA LEU A 130 -7.14 16.04 -6.33
C LEU A 130 -6.53 16.74 -7.55
N GLY A 131 -5.29 17.22 -7.43
CA GLY A 131 -4.68 18.16 -8.35
C GLY A 131 -5.03 19.60 -7.97
N SER A 132 -4.03 20.48 -8.08
CA SER A 132 -4.11 21.90 -7.69
C SER A 132 -5.33 22.66 -8.21
N MET A 133 -5.79 22.31 -9.42
CA MET A 133 -6.97 22.93 -10.03
C MET A 133 -8.27 22.57 -9.29
N LEU A 134 -8.51 21.28 -9.01
CA LEU A 134 -9.73 20.86 -8.31
C LEU A 134 -9.67 21.17 -6.83
N ASP A 135 -8.49 21.06 -6.21
CA ASP A 135 -8.29 21.48 -4.82
C ASP A 135 -8.60 22.99 -4.66
N GLY A 136 -8.16 23.83 -5.61
CA GLY A 136 -8.52 25.26 -5.64
C GLY A 136 -10.02 25.53 -5.79
N VAL A 137 -10.75 24.69 -6.56
CA VAL A 137 -12.23 24.78 -6.64
C VAL A 137 -12.86 24.45 -5.28
N LEU A 138 -12.35 23.45 -4.56
CA LEU A 138 -12.84 23.11 -3.22
C LEU A 138 -12.52 24.22 -2.20
N ASP A 139 -11.34 24.83 -2.27
CA ASP A 139 -10.98 25.98 -1.43
C ASP A 139 -11.88 27.20 -1.70
N GLU A 140 -12.29 27.41 -2.95
CA GLU A 140 -13.28 28.45 -3.28
C GLU A 140 -14.67 28.14 -2.71
N LEU A 141 -15.12 26.88 -2.77
CA LEU A 141 -16.37 26.45 -2.15
C LEU A 141 -16.35 26.65 -0.62
N GLU A 142 -15.23 26.34 0.04
CA GLU A 142 -15.01 26.61 1.47
C GLU A 142 -15.06 28.10 1.78
N ARG A 143 -14.29 28.93 1.06
CA ARG A 143 -14.24 30.38 1.28
C ARG A 143 -15.60 31.04 1.11
N THR A 144 -16.39 30.55 0.15
CA THR A 144 -17.73 31.07 -0.12
C THR A 144 -18.80 30.48 0.79
N ALA A 145 -18.49 29.50 1.65
CA ALA A 145 -19.49 28.78 2.45
C ALA A 145 -20.37 29.68 3.34
N LYS A 146 -19.82 30.83 3.78
CA LYS A 146 -20.54 31.83 4.60
C LYS A 146 -21.33 32.86 3.78
N LEU A 147 -21.22 32.86 2.46
CA LEU A 147 -21.98 33.76 1.60
C LEU A 147 -23.42 33.24 1.45
N PRO A 148 -24.44 34.04 1.81
CA PRO A 148 -25.82 33.67 1.57
C PRO A 148 -26.09 33.55 0.05
N LEU A 149 -26.83 32.53 -0.32
CA LEU A 149 -27.37 32.34 -1.67
C LEU A 149 -28.80 32.89 -1.67
N ASP A 150 -29.00 34.07 -2.25
CA ASP A 150 -30.29 34.76 -2.22
C ASP A 150 -31.20 34.29 -3.37
N LYS A 151 -32.52 34.48 -3.21
CA LYS A 151 -33.50 34.19 -4.26
C LYS A 151 -33.25 35.10 -5.46
N GLY A 152 -32.70 34.52 -6.54
CA GLY A 152 -32.41 35.22 -7.81
C GLY A 152 -30.95 35.11 -8.24
N ASP A 153 -30.06 34.69 -7.35
CA ASP A 153 -28.65 34.49 -7.70
C ASP A 153 -28.48 33.38 -8.73
N ASN A 154 -27.63 33.63 -9.73
CA ASN A 154 -27.08 32.54 -10.53
C ASN A 154 -26.01 31.83 -9.69
N ILE A 155 -26.47 30.83 -8.93
CA ILE A 155 -25.66 30.00 -8.01
C ILE A 155 -24.39 29.49 -8.70
N TYR A 156 -24.48 29.11 -9.97
CA TYR A 156 -23.33 28.58 -10.70
C TYR A 156 -22.22 29.63 -10.88
N LEU A 157 -22.60 30.86 -11.26
CA LEU A 157 -21.69 32.00 -11.42
C LEU A 157 -21.14 32.51 -10.09
N LYS A 158 -22.00 32.61 -9.07
CA LYS A 158 -21.62 33.11 -7.74
C LYS A 158 -20.62 32.20 -7.03
N LEU A 159 -20.59 30.92 -7.43
CA LEU A 159 -19.75 29.88 -6.81
C LEU A 159 -18.64 29.35 -7.71
N GLY A 160 -18.47 29.92 -8.91
CA GLY A 160 -17.44 29.51 -9.85
C GLY A 160 -17.61 28.09 -10.42
N ILE A 161 -18.79 27.47 -10.27
CA ILE A 161 -19.08 26.13 -10.79
C ILE A 161 -19.12 26.13 -12.33
N ASP A 162 -19.42 27.29 -12.92
CA ASP A 162 -19.32 27.54 -14.37
C ASP A 162 -17.87 27.65 -14.87
N LYS A 163 -16.91 27.87 -13.97
CA LYS A 163 -15.49 28.05 -14.30
C LYS A 163 -14.66 26.78 -14.21
N ILE A 164 -15.24 25.63 -13.86
CA ILE A 164 -14.51 24.35 -13.85
C ILE A 164 -14.08 24.07 -15.29
N PRO A 165 -12.78 24.17 -15.62
CA PRO A 165 -12.33 23.99 -16.98
C PRO A 165 -12.41 22.50 -17.33
N PRO A 166 -12.48 22.16 -18.63
CA PRO A 166 -12.34 20.77 -19.06
C PRO A 166 -10.97 20.26 -18.62
N ILE A 167 -10.95 19.26 -17.73
CA ILE A 167 -9.70 18.62 -17.31
C ILE A 167 -9.22 17.77 -18.48
N LEU A 168 -8.12 18.18 -19.09
CA LEU A 168 -7.45 17.38 -20.12
C LEU A 168 -6.91 16.11 -19.46
N LEU A 169 -7.17 14.96 -20.09
CA LEU A 169 -6.86 13.60 -19.61
C LEU A 169 -5.39 13.39 -19.18
N ASP A 170 -4.47 14.26 -19.60
CA ASP A 170 -3.03 14.11 -19.37
C ASP A 170 -2.40 15.21 -18.48
N ASN A 171 -3.18 16.21 -18.04
CA ASN A 171 -2.65 17.41 -17.38
C ASN A 171 -2.87 17.43 -15.86
N THR A 172 -3.28 16.31 -15.26
CA THR A 172 -3.30 16.19 -13.79
C THR A 172 -1.87 15.95 -13.31
N ASP A 173 -1.38 16.86 -12.49
CA ASP A 173 -0.11 16.79 -11.78
C ASP A 173 0.08 15.36 -11.21
N ARG A 174 1.05 14.60 -11.74
CA ARG A 174 1.16 13.16 -11.48
C ARG A 174 1.89 12.92 -10.17
N ASN A 175 1.25 13.26 -9.06
CA ASN A 175 1.77 12.90 -7.76
C ASN A 175 1.58 11.39 -7.52
N ARG A 176 2.59 10.58 -7.88
CA ARG A 176 2.59 9.12 -7.75
C ARG A 176 2.59 8.61 -6.31
N THR A 177 2.77 9.49 -5.33
CA THR A 177 2.97 9.12 -3.91
C THR A 177 1.67 9.06 -3.11
N SER A 178 0.55 9.52 -3.67
CA SER A 178 -0.76 9.48 -3.02
C SER A 178 -1.41 8.10 -3.12
N PRO A 179 -2.02 7.58 -2.03
CA PRO A 179 -2.72 6.30 -2.05
C PRO A 179 -4.04 6.34 -2.82
N PHE A 180 -4.71 7.50 -2.89
CA PHE A 180 -5.96 7.69 -3.61
C PHE A 180 -5.92 9.00 -4.42
N ALA A 181 -5.87 8.92 -5.74
CA ALA A 181 -5.63 10.08 -6.60
C ALA A 181 -6.73 10.25 -7.64
N PHE A 182 -7.24 11.47 -7.80
CA PHE A 182 -8.11 11.80 -8.91
C PHE A 182 -7.28 12.04 -10.19
N THR A 183 -7.55 11.27 -11.23
CA THR A 183 -6.81 11.30 -12.50
C THR A 183 -7.72 11.75 -13.65
N GLY A 184 -8.42 12.87 -13.44
CA GLY A 184 -9.19 13.58 -14.46
C GLY A 184 -10.66 13.16 -14.61
N ASN A 185 -10.95 11.86 -14.66
CA ASN A 185 -12.32 11.34 -14.80
C ASN A 185 -12.62 10.08 -13.97
N LYS A 186 -11.74 9.77 -13.02
CA LYS A 186 -11.74 8.57 -12.18
C LYS A 186 -10.82 8.79 -11.00
N PHE A 187 -11.00 8.00 -9.94
CA PHE A 187 -9.99 7.89 -8.90
C PHE A 187 -9.13 6.64 -9.11
N GLU A 188 -7.88 6.71 -8.66
CA GLU A 188 -6.92 5.63 -8.71
C GLU A 188 -6.51 5.27 -7.27
N LEU A 189 -6.90 4.08 -6.82
CA LEU A 189 -6.44 3.51 -5.55
C LEU A 189 -5.13 2.75 -5.79
N ARG A 190 -4.01 3.36 -5.40
CA ARG A 190 -2.65 2.87 -5.63
C ARG A 190 -2.09 1.99 -4.50
N ALA A 191 -2.76 2.00 -3.35
CA ALA A 191 -2.33 1.27 -2.16
C ALA A 191 -2.47 -0.26 -2.27
N VAL A 192 -3.22 -0.77 -3.25
CA VAL A 192 -3.45 -2.21 -3.43
C VAL A 192 -2.16 -2.94 -3.89
N GLY A 193 -1.84 -4.05 -3.21
CA GLY A 193 -0.67 -4.89 -3.52
C GLY A 193 -0.82 -5.68 -4.83
N SER A 194 0.30 -5.99 -5.48
CA SER A 194 0.33 -6.74 -6.75
C SER A 194 -0.24 -8.16 -6.67
N SER A 195 -0.13 -8.82 -5.52
CA SER A 195 -0.67 -10.16 -5.29
C SER A 195 -2.12 -10.16 -4.80
N ALA A 196 -2.61 -9.02 -4.33
CA ALA A 196 -3.92 -8.92 -3.70
C ALA A 196 -5.07 -9.23 -4.66
N ASN A 197 -6.13 -9.84 -4.14
CA ASN A 197 -7.42 -9.83 -4.80
C ASN A 197 -8.08 -8.45 -4.60
N CYS A 198 -8.41 -7.78 -5.70
CA CYS A 198 -9.03 -6.45 -5.68
C CYS A 198 -10.43 -6.44 -5.04
N SER A 199 -11.11 -7.59 -4.88
CA SER A 199 -12.44 -7.66 -4.27
C SER A 199 -12.52 -6.94 -2.93
N SER A 200 -11.60 -7.20 -2.00
CA SER A 200 -11.65 -6.60 -0.66
C SER A 200 -11.59 -5.07 -0.73
N ALA A 201 -10.67 -4.52 -1.52
CA ALA A 201 -10.52 -3.09 -1.70
C ALA A 201 -11.74 -2.46 -2.40
N MET A 202 -12.27 -3.11 -3.43
CA MET A 202 -13.42 -2.61 -4.19
C MET A 202 -14.74 -2.74 -3.41
N THR A 203 -14.94 -3.81 -2.64
CA THR A 203 -16.08 -3.95 -1.73
C THR A 203 -16.07 -2.84 -0.70
N THR A 204 -14.93 -2.59 -0.03
CA THR A 204 -14.82 -1.49 0.94
C THR A 204 -15.03 -0.14 0.29
N LEU A 205 -14.36 0.17 -0.83
CA LEU A 205 -14.48 1.46 -1.50
C LEU A 205 -15.92 1.73 -1.98
N ASN A 206 -16.57 0.75 -2.60
CA ASN A 206 -17.95 0.89 -3.05
C ASN A 206 -18.91 1.06 -1.86
N ALA A 207 -18.71 0.31 -0.77
CA ALA A 207 -19.56 0.39 0.42
C ALA A 207 -19.47 1.78 1.10
N ILE A 208 -18.25 2.30 1.32
CA ILE A 208 -18.08 3.60 1.99
C ILE A 208 -18.63 4.75 1.14
N VAL A 209 -18.50 4.67 -0.19
CA VAL A 209 -19.06 5.68 -1.10
C VAL A 209 -20.58 5.58 -1.16
N ALA A 210 -21.13 4.37 -1.20
CA ALA A 210 -22.57 4.15 -1.18
C ALA A 210 -23.21 4.69 0.10
N ASP A 211 -22.61 4.43 1.27
CA ASP A 211 -23.07 4.96 2.56
C ASP A 211 -23.06 6.49 2.57
N GLN A 212 -21.96 7.09 2.13
CA GLN A 212 -21.83 8.55 2.11
C GLN A 212 -22.79 9.21 1.11
N LEU A 213 -23.15 8.54 0.01
CA LEU A 213 -24.18 9.00 -0.93
C LEU A 213 -25.60 8.95 -0.34
N LEU A 214 -25.89 7.95 0.51
CA LEU A 214 -27.17 7.88 1.22
C LEU A 214 -27.29 8.99 2.27
N ASP A 215 -26.21 9.23 3.04
CA ASP A 215 -26.13 10.35 3.99
C ASP A 215 -26.33 11.69 3.25
N PHE A 216 -25.61 11.89 2.15
CA PHE A 216 -25.74 13.06 1.29
C PHE A 216 -27.19 13.27 0.81
N LYS A 217 -27.84 12.21 0.33
CA LYS A 217 -29.23 12.28 -0.12
C LYS A 217 -30.18 12.69 1.00
N THR A 218 -30.00 12.13 2.19
CA THR A 218 -30.83 12.39 3.37
C THR A 218 -30.70 13.84 3.83
N GLU A 219 -29.47 14.35 3.91
CA GLU A 219 -29.19 15.75 4.28
C GLU A 219 -29.77 16.75 3.27
N VAL A 220 -29.61 16.47 1.97
CA VAL A 220 -30.16 17.31 0.90
C VAL A 220 -31.70 17.32 0.93
N ASP A 221 -32.34 16.16 1.11
CA ASP A 221 -33.80 16.06 1.20
C ASP A 221 -34.35 16.82 2.41
N ALA A 222 -33.68 16.76 3.56
CA ALA A 222 -34.07 17.50 4.74
C ALA A 222 -34.09 19.02 4.50
N LEU A 223 -33.08 19.55 3.79
CA LEU A 223 -33.03 20.96 3.40
C LEU A 223 -34.11 21.33 2.37
N ILE A 224 -34.41 20.44 1.43
CA ILE A 224 -35.49 20.65 0.45
C ILE A 224 -36.85 20.69 1.16
N ALA A 225 -37.08 19.80 2.13
CA ALA A 225 -38.30 19.78 2.94
C ALA A 225 -38.50 21.06 3.76
N GLN A 226 -37.40 21.73 4.14
CA GLN A 226 -37.41 23.06 4.78
C GLN A 226 -37.68 24.22 3.78
N GLY A 227 -37.92 23.91 2.50
CA GLY A 227 -38.25 24.89 1.46
C GLY A 227 -37.05 25.47 0.70
N LYS A 228 -35.83 24.95 0.90
CA LYS A 228 -34.68 25.32 0.07
C LYS A 228 -34.84 24.75 -1.34
N LYS A 229 -34.39 25.50 -2.34
CA LYS A 229 -34.32 25.03 -3.73
C LYS A 229 -33.29 23.90 -3.82
N LYS A 230 -33.58 22.85 -4.60
CA LYS A 230 -32.72 21.65 -4.75
C LYS A 230 -31.24 21.98 -4.98
N GLU A 231 -30.93 22.88 -5.92
CA GLU A 231 -29.54 23.23 -6.22
C GLU A 231 -28.84 23.93 -5.05
N VAL A 232 -29.56 24.73 -4.26
CA VAL A 232 -29.01 25.39 -3.06
C VAL A 232 -28.75 24.36 -1.97
N ALA A 233 -29.70 23.45 -1.73
CA ALA A 233 -29.55 22.38 -0.75
C ALA A 233 -28.33 21.49 -1.04
N ILE A 234 -28.14 21.10 -2.31
CA ILE A 234 -26.95 20.35 -2.75
C ILE A 234 -25.66 21.11 -2.40
N VAL A 235 -25.56 22.37 -2.82
CA VAL A 235 -24.36 23.18 -2.59
C VAL A 235 -24.05 23.35 -1.11
N ASP A 236 -25.07 23.57 -0.28
CA ASP A 236 -24.89 23.75 1.17
C ASP A 236 -24.26 22.51 1.81
N VAL A 237 -24.77 21.32 1.49
CA VAL A 237 -24.19 20.05 1.97
C VAL A 237 -22.76 19.85 1.44
N LEU A 238 -22.52 20.13 0.15
CA LEU A 238 -21.18 19.97 -0.43
C LEU A 238 -20.14 20.89 0.24
N ARG A 239 -20.52 22.12 0.63
CA ARG A 239 -19.64 23.03 1.38
C ARG A 239 -19.27 22.47 2.73
N GLU A 240 -20.23 21.90 3.46
CA GLU A 240 -19.98 21.25 4.74
C GLU A 240 -19.04 20.05 4.58
N TYR A 241 -19.23 19.24 3.53
CA TYR A 241 -18.36 18.10 3.26
C TYR A 241 -16.94 18.54 2.92
N VAL A 242 -16.77 19.56 2.09
CA VAL A 242 -15.46 20.15 1.76
C VAL A 242 -14.71 20.61 3.01
N ILE A 243 -15.41 21.28 3.93
CA ILE A 243 -14.81 21.76 5.20
C ILE A 243 -14.44 20.57 6.08
N SER A 244 -15.39 19.66 6.29
CA SER A 244 -15.24 18.54 7.24
C SER A 244 -14.35 17.41 6.74
N SER A 245 -14.02 17.36 5.45
CA SER A 245 -13.06 16.41 4.88
C SER A 245 -11.74 17.06 4.48
N LYS A 246 -11.47 18.32 4.86
CA LYS A 246 -10.28 19.05 4.43
C LYS A 246 -8.97 18.37 4.82
N SER A 247 -8.93 17.73 5.98
CA SER A 247 -7.75 17.03 6.52
C SER A 247 -7.20 15.96 5.58
N ILE A 248 -8.06 15.23 4.84
CA ILE A 248 -7.63 14.13 3.95
C ILE A 248 -6.95 14.63 2.67
N ARG A 249 -7.18 15.88 2.26
CA ARG A 249 -6.66 16.43 1.00
C ARG A 249 -5.16 16.72 1.14
N PHE A 250 -4.36 16.18 0.23
CA PHE A 250 -2.92 16.39 0.23
C PHE A 250 -2.33 16.35 -1.18
N GLU A 251 -1.73 17.48 -1.58
CA GLU A 251 -1.15 17.68 -2.91
C GLU A 251 0.38 17.49 -2.94
N GLY A 252 1.03 17.36 -1.77
CA GLY A 252 2.49 17.32 -1.63
C GLY A 252 3.12 15.93 -1.68
N ASN A 253 4.42 15.85 -1.39
CA ASN A 253 5.15 14.57 -1.38
C ASN A 253 4.75 13.69 -0.18
N GLY A 254 4.10 12.55 -0.44
CA GLY A 254 3.65 11.61 0.59
C GLY A 254 4.76 10.86 1.32
N TYR A 255 6.01 10.91 0.83
CA TYR A 255 7.14 10.24 1.50
C TYR A 255 7.85 11.09 2.53
N SER A 256 7.58 12.39 2.54
CA SER A 256 8.31 13.33 3.37
C SER A 256 7.98 13.10 4.86
N ASP A 257 8.97 13.26 5.73
CA ASP A 257 8.74 13.15 7.18
C ASP A 257 7.83 14.30 7.67
N GLU A 258 7.88 15.45 6.99
CA GLU A 258 6.96 16.57 7.21
C GLU A 258 5.50 16.15 6.98
N TRP A 259 5.23 15.31 5.97
CA TRP A 259 3.88 14.80 5.74
C TRP A 259 3.43 13.88 6.88
N LYS A 260 4.31 13.02 7.41
CA LYS A 260 3.95 12.15 8.54
C LYS A 260 3.55 12.96 9.77
N GLU A 261 4.30 14.01 10.08
CA GLU A 261 3.99 14.90 11.20
C GLU A 261 2.71 15.72 10.94
N GLU A 262 2.54 16.23 9.73
CA GLU A 262 1.37 17.01 9.34
C GLU A 262 0.09 16.16 9.33
N ALA A 263 0.15 14.94 8.80
CA ALA A 263 -0.95 13.99 8.82
C ALA A 263 -1.40 13.69 10.26
N ALA A 264 -0.46 13.49 11.17
CA ALA A 264 -0.76 13.29 12.59
C ALA A 264 -1.44 14.53 13.20
N ARG A 265 -0.95 15.75 12.90
CA ARG A 265 -1.60 17.00 13.33
C ARG A 265 -3.03 17.15 12.78
N ARG A 266 -3.28 16.62 11.58
CA ARG A 266 -4.60 16.60 10.93
C ARG A 266 -5.51 15.47 11.41
N GLY A 267 -5.03 14.58 12.28
CA GLY A 267 -5.79 13.44 12.80
C GLY A 267 -5.89 12.26 11.83
N LEU A 268 -5.04 12.19 10.81
CA LEU A 268 -4.98 11.04 9.90
C LEU A 268 -4.14 9.93 10.52
N ALA A 269 -4.68 8.71 10.54
CA ALA A 269 -3.97 7.56 11.08
C ALA A 269 -2.78 7.17 10.18
N ASN A 270 -1.68 6.79 10.82
CA ASN A 270 -0.52 6.18 10.17
C ASN A 270 -0.32 4.79 10.77
N VAL A 271 -0.95 3.77 10.17
CA VAL A 271 -0.88 2.39 10.65
C VAL A 271 -0.10 1.54 9.64
N PRO A 272 1.24 1.48 9.77
CA PRO A 272 2.09 0.85 8.76
C PRO A 272 2.00 -0.67 8.76
N THR A 273 1.69 -1.29 9.90
CA THR A 273 1.73 -2.75 10.06
C THR A 273 0.36 -3.38 9.89
N THR A 274 0.32 -4.53 9.21
CA THR A 274 -0.93 -5.25 8.92
C THR A 274 -1.73 -5.63 10.18
N PRO A 275 -1.16 -6.20 11.26
CA PRO A 275 -1.96 -6.61 12.42
C PRO A 275 -2.77 -5.47 13.04
N LEU A 276 -2.18 -4.28 13.15
CA LEU A 276 -2.86 -3.09 13.69
C LEU A 276 -3.83 -2.47 12.68
N ALA A 277 -3.50 -2.50 11.38
CA ALA A 277 -4.38 -1.96 10.35
C ALA A 277 -5.69 -2.78 10.27
N LEU A 278 -5.61 -4.09 10.48
CA LEU A 278 -6.76 -5.00 10.45
C LEU A 278 -7.79 -4.72 11.56
N ASP A 279 -7.40 -4.08 12.66
CA ASP A 279 -8.32 -3.71 13.74
C ASP A 279 -9.49 -2.83 13.26
N ALA A 280 -9.30 -2.07 12.17
CA ALA A 280 -10.37 -1.27 11.58
C ALA A 280 -11.57 -2.12 11.11
N LEU A 281 -11.38 -3.42 10.80
CA LEU A 281 -12.45 -4.33 10.38
C LEU A 281 -13.42 -4.70 11.52
N VAL A 282 -12.94 -4.69 12.77
CA VAL A 282 -13.71 -5.11 13.96
C VAL A 282 -14.19 -3.92 14.80
N ARG A 283 -14.07 -2.71 14.28
CA ARG A 283 -14.64 -1.53 14.94
C ARG A 283 -16.16 -1.49 14.76
N PRO A 284 -16.91 -0.93 15.73
CA PRO A 284 -18.37 -0.81 15.62
C PRO A 284 -18.84 -0.06 14.38
N ASP A 285 -18.11 0.96 13.94
CA ASP A 285 -18.45 1.76 12.74
C ASP A 285 -18.33 0.96 11.45
N ALA A 286 -17.36 0.04 11.36
CA ALA A 286 -17.22 -0.86 10.22
C ALA A 286 -18.34 -1.93 10.22
N ALA A 287 -18.65 -2.50 11.39
CA ALA A 287 -19.73 -3.48 11.53
C ALA A 287 -21.09 -2.88 11.14
N GLU A 288 -21.39 -1.67 11.63
CA GLU A 288 -22.63 -0.97 11.29
C GLU A 288 -22.71 -0.66 9.79
N LEU A 289 -21.61 -0.17 9.19
CA LEU A 289 -21.53 0.11 7.76
C LEU A 289 -21.89 -1.13 6.94
N PHE A 290 -21.18 -2.25 7.11
CA PHE A 290 -21.43 -3.42 6.27
C PHE A 290 -22.79 -4.08 6.54
N ALA A 291 -23.27 -4.07 7.79
CA ALA A 291 -24.56 -4.63 8.16
C ALA A 291 -25.73 -3.82 7.57
N ARG A 292 -25.66 -2.49 7.64
CA ARG A 292 -26.68 -1.58 7.08
C ARG A 292 -26.85 -1.77 5.58
N HIS A 293 -25.76 -2.03 4.86
CA HIS A 293 -25.76 -2.28 3.41
C HIS A 293 -26.01 -3.75 3.04
N GLY A 294 -26.19 -4.64 4.01
CA GLY A 294 -26.42 -6.07 3.77
C GLY A 294 -25.24 -6.78 3.10
N ILE A 295 -24.01 -6.30 3.33
CA ILE A 295 -22.79 -6.82 2.69
C ILE A 295 -22.14 -7.90 3.57
N LEU A 296 -21.94 -7.60 4.86
CA LEU A 296 -21.39 -8.51 5.85
C LEU A 296 -22.05 -8.24 7.20
N SER A 297 -22.27 -9.31 7.96
CA SER A 297 -22.60 -9.25 9.38
C SER A 297 -21.37 -9.01 10.25
N GLU A 298 -21.58 -8.61 11.49
CA GLU A 298 -20.52 -8.46 12.50
C GLU A 298 -19.71 -9.76 12.64
N VAL A 299 -20.38 -10.92 12.72
CA VAL A 299 -19.72 -12.23 12.83
C VAL A 299 -18.83 -12.51 11.62
N GLU A 300 -19.28 -12.18 10.41
CA GLU A 300 -18.48 -12.37 9.18
C GLU A 300 -17.27 -11.44 9.11
N LEU A 301 -17.38 -10.21 9.64
CA LEU A 301 -16.25 -9.29 9.75
C LEU A 301 -15.20 -9.79 10.75
N HIS A 302 -15.63 -10.25 11.93
CA HIS A 302 -14.75 -10.85 12.92
C HIS A 302 -14.05 -12.10 12.36
N ALA A 303 -14.78 -12.96 11.64
CA ALA A 303 -14.18 -14.14 10.99
C ALA A 303 -13.14 -13.73 9.93
N ARG A 304 -13.43 -12.72 9.09
CA ARG A 304 -12.47 -12.20 8.12
C ARG A 304 -11.23 -11.62 8.78
N HIS A 305 -11.41 -10.87 9.86
CA HIS A 305 -10.31 -10.32 10.66
C HIS A 305 -9.38 -11.43 11.16
N GLU A 306 -9.95 -12.48 11.76
CA GLU A 306 -9.18 -13.63 12.26
C GLU A 306 -8.43 -14.37 11.13
N ILE A 307 -9.08 -14.60 9.99
CA ILE A 307 -8.46 -15.24 8.82
C ILE A 307 -7.27 -14.42 8.30
N LEU A 308 -7.40 -13.10 8.20
CA LEU A 308 -6.33 -12.22 7.72
C LEU A 308 -5.16 -12.15 8.70
N LEU A 309 -5.43 -12.16 10.01
CA LEU A 309 -4.39 -12.28 11.04
C LEU A 309 -3.66 -13.62 10.95
N ASP A 310 -4.39 -14.72 10.80
CA ASP A 310 -3.80 -16.05 10.66
C ASP A 310 -2.96 -16.19 9.37
N GLU A 311 -3.43 -15.62 8.26
CA GLU A 311 -2.64 -15.52 7.02
C GLU A 311 -1.33 -14.76 7.27
N TYR A 312 -1.39 -13.59 7.90
CA TYR A 312 -0.21 -12.80 8.25
C TYR A 312 0.77 -13.61 9.11
N ILE A 313 0.28 -14.24 10.18
CA ILE A 313 1.08 -15.07 11.08
C ILE A 313 1.79 -16.17 10.29
N LYS A 314 1.06 -16.92 9.45
CA LYS A 314 1.60 -18.02 8.67
C LYS A 314 2.65 -17.53 7.67
N LYS A 315 2.43 -16.40 7.00
CA LYS A 315 3.41 -15.81 6.06
C LYS A 315 4.71 -15.45 6.76
N ILE A 316 4.66 -14.65 7.83
CA ILE A 316 5.87 -14.27 8.59
C ILE A 316 6.53 -15.49 9.22
N GLN A 317 5.75 -16.48 9.66
CA GLN A 317 6.28 -17.74 10.18
C GLN A 317 7.08 -18.51 9.11
N ILE A 318 6.57 -18.61 7.88
CA ILE A 318 7.26 -19.28 6.77
C ILE A 318 8.54 -18.51 6.43
N GLU A 319 8.48 -17.18 6.29
CA GLU A 319 9.65 -16.35 6.03
C GLU A 319 10.73 -16.53 7.10
N SER A 320 10.34 -16.52 8.38
CA SER A 320 11.24 -16.77 9.51
C SER A 320 11.91 -18.14 9.41
N ARG A 321 11.14 -19.19 9.10
CA ARG A 321 11.66 -20.56 8.97
C ARG A 321 12.64 -20.68 7.80
N VAL A 322 12.25 -20.18 6.63
CA VAL A 322 13.09 -20.24 5.42
C VAL A 322 14.36 -19.43 5.61
N LEU A 323 14.27 -18.20 6.15
CA LEU A 323 15.44 -17.38 6.44
C LEU A 323 16.40 -18.06 7.41
N GLY A 324 15.88 -18.64 8.51
CA GLY A 324 16.68 -19.36 9.48
C GLY A 324 17.36 -20.60 8.89
N ASP A 325 16.61 -21.38 8.11
CA ASP A 325 17.11 -22.59 7.45
C ASP A 325 18.20 -22.26 6.43
N LEU A 326 17.95 -21.32 5.50
CA LEU A 326 18.96 -20.87 4.54
C LEU A 326 20.20 -20.29 5.21
N ALA A 327 20.02 -19.51 6.28
CA ALA A 327 21.13 -18.91 7.00
C ALA A 327 22.02 -19.97 7.66
N VAL A 328 21.43 -20.97 8.34
CA VAL A 328 22.15 -21.99 9.10
C VAL A 328 22.71 -23.10 8.22
N ASN A 329 21.96 -23.52 7.19
CA ASN A 329 22.32 -24.69 6.38
C ASN A 329 23.03 -24.36 5.07
N HIS A 330 22.96 -23.11 4.59
CA HIS A 330 23.61 -22.69 3.34
C HIS A 330 24.65 -21.59 3.58
N VAL A 331 24.26 -20.45 4.16
CA VAL A 331 25.14 -19.28 4.29
C VAL A 331 26.29 -19.53 5.27
N ILE A 332 26.00 -20.01 6.49
CA ILE A 332 27.02 -20.27 7.51
C ILE A 332 28.06 -21.32 7.03
N PRO A 333 27.66 -22.50 6.51
CA PRO A 333 28.62 -23.51 6.07
C PRO A 333 29.54 -23.01 4.96
N THR A 334 29.01 -22.29 3.97
CA THR A 334 29.84 -21.66 2.94
C THR A 334 30.84 -20.68 3.55
N ALA A 335 30.39 -19.79 4.44
CA ALA A 335 31.27 -18.80 5.06
C ALA A 335 32.40 -19.45 5.88
N LEU A 336 32.11 -20.53 6.62
CA LEU A 336 33.10 -21.28 7.39
C LEU A 336 34.07 -22.07 6.49
N SER A 337 33.59 -22.61 5.38
CA SER A 337 34.44 -23.27 4.38
C SER A 337 35.44 -22.27 3.79
N TYR A 338 34.97 -21.10 3.37
CA TYR A 338 35.83 -20.03 2.86
C TYR A 338 36.80 -19.51 3.93
N GLN A 339 36.33 -19.33 5.16
CA GLN A 339 37.18 -18.96 6.30
C GLN A 339 38.31 -19.97 6.53
N THR A 340 38.05 -21.26 6.35
CA THR A 340 39.07 -22.32 6.46
C THR A 340 40.14 -22.18 5.37
N LYS A 341 39.75 -21.84 4.14
CA LYS A 341 40.71 -21.55 3.04
C LYS A 341 41.61 -20.36 3.41
N LEU A 342 41.04 -19.28 3.95
CA LEU A 342 41.80 -18.11 4.39
C LEU A 342 42.78 -18.45 5.53
N ILE A 343 42.35 -19.25 6.51
CA ILE A 343 43.21 -19.69 7.61
C ILE A 343 44.38 -20.52 7.09
N ALA A 344 44.14 -21.45 6.16
CA ALA A 344 45.19 -22.25 5.55
C ALA A 344 46.22 -21.37 4.80
N ASN A 345 45.76 -20.35 4.08
CA ASN A 345 46.63 -19.37 3.42
C ASN A 345 47.52 -18.62 4.43
N VAL A 346 46.94 -18.08 5.51
CA VAL A 346 47.70 -17.36 6.55
C VAL A 346 48.73 -18.26 7.23
N ARG A 347 48.38 -19.53 7.50
CA ARG A 347 49.34 -20.51 8.05
C ARG A 347 50.50 -20.77 7.10
N GLY A 348 50.22 -20.98 5.82
CA GLY A 348 51.25 -21.19 4.80
C GLY A 348 52.19 -19.99 4.66
N LEU A 349 51.67 -18.75 4.69
CA LEU A 349 52.49 -17.54 4.67
C LEU A 349 53.43 -17.46 5.88
N ARG A 350 52.91 -17.76 7.08
CA ARG A 350 53.71 -17.79 8.32
C ARG A 350 54.79 -18.85 8.29
N GLU A 351 54.48 -20.06 7.81
CA GLU A 351 55.45 -21.15 7.69
C GLU A 351 56.61 -20.81 6.73
N LEU A 352 56.36 -19.97 5.72
CA LEU A 352 57.37 -19.47 4.80
C LEU A 352 58.13 -18.24 5.31
N GLY A 353 57.79 -17.71 6.49
CA GLY A 353 58.36 -16.47 7.03
C GLY A 353 57.96 -15.22 6.26
N LEU A 354 56.79 -15.25 5.61
CA LEU A 354 56.20 -14.15 4.83
C LEU A 354 55.06 -13.47 5.60
N ASP A 355 55.09 -13.51 6.93
CA ASP A 355 54.10 -12.89 7.80
C ASP A 355 54.41 -11.41 8.06
N ASP A 356 54.29 -10.61 7.02
CA ASP A 356 54.38 -9.16 7.09
C ASP A 356 52.98 -8.52 7.25
N GLU A 357 52.92 -7.18 7.13
CA GLU A 357 51.69 -6.37 7.13
C GLU A 357 50.63 -6.90 6.15
N ASN A 358 51.01 -7.61 5.07
CA ASN A 358 50.07 -8.15 4.08
C ASN A 358 49.23 -9.30 4.64
N SER A 359 49.70 -10.00 5.69
CA SER A 359 48.94 -11.07 6.34
C SER A 359 47.82 -10.55 7.26
N GLU A 360 47.92 -9.29 7.72
CA GLU A 360 46.93 -8.68 8.62
C GLU A 360 45.57 -8.50 7.95
N VAL A 361 45.56 -8.17 6.66
CA VAL A 361 44.33 -8.01 5.87
C VAL A 361 43.50 -9.30 5.88
N THR A 362 44.15 -10.44 5.61
CA THR A 362 43.49 -11.76 5.61
C THR A 362 43.00 -12.14 7.01
N VAL A 363 43.77 -11.81 8.05
CA VAL A 363 43.36 -12.02 9.46
C VAL A 363 42.12 -11.20 9.80
N GLU A 364 42.02 -9.96 9.34
CA GLU A 364 40.84 -9.10 9.59
C GLU A 364 39.60 -9.60 8.82
N MET A 365 39.77 -10.13 7.62
CA MET A 365 38.70 -10.82 6.89
C MET A 365 38.19 -12.03 7.68
N ILE A 366 39.08 -12.87 8.21
CA ILE A 366 38.72 -14.03 9.04
C ILE A 366 37.91 -13.60 10.26
N LYS A 367 38.36 -12.55 10.98
CA LYS A 367 37.63 -11.99 12.14
C LYS A 367 36.24 -11.48 11.74
N SER A 368 36.15 -10.78 10.62
CA SER A 368 34.89 -10.25 10.11
C SER A 368 33.90 -11.37 9.76
N ILE A 369 34.35 -12.44 9.10
CA ILE A 369 33.53 -13.62 8.82
C ILE A 369 33.03 -14.25 10.12
N SER A 370 33.90 -14.50 11.10
CA SER A 370 33.51 -15.05 12.41
C SER A 370 32.44 -14.21 13.10
N ARG A 371 32.59 -12.87 13.06
CA ARG A 371 31.62 -11.94 13.64
C ARG A 371 30.26 -12.07 12.96
N TYR A 372 30.20 -12.08 11.63
CA TYR A 372 28.93 -12.18 10.91
C TYR A 372 28.26 -13.55 11.09
N VAL A 373 29.03 -14.64 11.07
CA VAL A 373 28.52 -15.99 11.35
C VAL A 373 27.93 -16.08 12.76
N SER A 374 28.61 -15.52 13.76
CA SER A 374 28.12 -15.47 15.15
C SER A 374 26.83 -14.64 15.27
N THR A 375 26.77 -13.48 14.60
CA THR A 375 25.57 -12.65 14.55
C THR A 375 24.39 -13.39 13.92
N ILE A 376 24.60 -14.07 12.79
CA ILE A 376 23.57 -14.88 12.14
C ILE A 376 23.08 -15.96 13.10
N LYS A 377 23.97 -16.78 13.66
CA LYS A 377 23.59 -17.91 14.50
C LYS A 377 22.80 -17.48 15.74
N SER A 378 23.32 -16.50 16.48
CA SER A 378 22.68 -16.00 17.70
C SER A 378 21.33 -15.33 17.41
N THR A 379 21.22 -14.59 16.30
CA THR A 379 19.96 -13.94 15.91
C THR A 379 18.92 -14.95 15.42
N VAL A 380 19.33 -15.99 14.68
CA VAL A 380 18.43 -17.09 14.26
C VAL A 380 17.91 -17.86 15.49
N ASP A 381 18.74 -18.09 16.49
CA ASP A 381 18.32 -18.74 17.74
C ASP A 381 17.30 -17.87 18.50
N ALA A 382 17.58 -16.56 18.61
CA ALA A 382 16.66 -15.60 19.23
C ALA A 382 15.32 -15.52 18.46
N MET A 383 15.37 -15.46 17.13
CA MET A 383 14.17 -15.48 16.28
C MET A 383 13.37 -16.78 16.44
N THR A 384 14.06 -17.92 16.56
CA THR A 384 13.42 -19.22 16.77
C THR A 384 12.73 -19.29 18.12
N ASN A 385 13.33 -18.74 19.17
CA ASN A 385 12.71 -18.67 20.49
C ASN A 385 11.53 -17.69 20.51
N ALA A 386 11.67 -16.50 19.91
CA ALA A 386 10.56 -15.56 19.75
C ALA A 386 9.36 -16.20 19.04
N ARG A 387 9.61 -16.98 17.99
CA ARG A 387 8.58 -17.76 17.29
C ARG A 387 7.92 -18.82 18.19
N LYS A 388 8.69 -19.50 19.04
CA LYS A 388 8.13 -20.47 20.00
C LYS A 388 7.21 -19.78 21.00
N ASP A 389 7.56 -18.61 21.47
CA ASP A 389 6.76 -17.87 22.45
C ASP A 389 5.52 -17.26 21.80
N ALA A 390 5.64 -16.64 20.61
CA ALA A 390 4.49 -16.16 19.86
C ALA A 390 3.48 -17.27 19.55
N ASN A 391 3.94 -18.48 19.22
CA ASN A 391 3.06 -19.63 18.94
C ASN A 391 2.27 -20.14 20.15
N LYS A 392 2.62 -19.73 21.38
CA LYS A 392 1.85 -20.09 22.59
C LYS A 392 0.70 -19.13 22.87
N LEU A 393 0.66 -17.98 22.21
CA LEU A 393 -0.42 -17.01 22.35
C LEU A 393 -1.69 -17.59 21.71
N GLU A 394 -2.77 -17.63 22.49
CA GLU A 394 -4.07 -18.15 22.06
C GLU A 394 -4.82 -17.13 21.20
N ASP A 395 -4.76 -15.85 21.58
CA ASP A 395 -5.39 -14.77 20.82
C ASP A 395 -4.65 -14.51 19.50
N ALA A 396 -5.40 -14.54 18.39
CA ALA A 396 -4.84 -14.39 17.05
C ALA A 396 -4.22 -13.01 16.82
N ARG A 397 -4.79 -11.96 17.43
CA ARG A 397 -4.30 -10.59 17.27
C ARG A 397 -3.00 -10.37 18.04
N GLU A 398 -2.94 -10.78 19.30
CA GLU A 398 -1.71 -10.76 20.10
C GLU A 398 -0.59 -11.57 19.44
N ARG A 399 -0.93 -12.75 18.91
CA ARG A 399 0.00 -13.57 18.15
C ARG A 399 0.52 -12.87 16.91
N ALA A 400 -0.35 -12.25 16.12
CA ALA A 400 0.05 -11.51 14.91
C ALA A 400 0.96 -10.32 15.24
N ILE A 401 0.67 -9.59 16.32
CA ILE A 401 1.51 -8.50 16.83
C ILE A 401 2.87 -9.05 17.29
N ALA A 402 2.91 -10.16 18.02
CA ALA A 402 4.18 -10.78 18.44
C ALA A 402 5.04 -11.20 17.23
N TYR A 403 4.42 -11.71 16.17
CA TYR A 403 5.11 -12.01 14.91
C TYR A 403 5.66 -10.75 14.23
N CYS A 404 4.89 -9.66 14.21
CA CYS A 404 5.28 -8.38 13.65
C CYS A 404 6.44 -7.74 14.44
N ASP A 405 6.29 -7.58 15.75
CA ASP A 405 7.15 -6.70 16.55
C ASP A 405 8.34 -7.43 17.17
N THR A 406 8.32 -8.78 17.22
CA THR A 406 9.38 -9.57 17.87
C THR A 406 10.09 -10.50 16.90
N VAL A 407 9.36 -11.22 16.05
CA VAL A 407 9.93 -12.23 15.14
C VAL A 407 10.50 -11.55 13.90
N LYS A 408 9.69 -10.72 13.20
CA LYS A 408 10.09 -10.04 11.95
C LYS A 408 11.26 -9.08 12.17
N GLU A 409 11.34 -8.41 13.32
CA GLU A 409 12.44 -7.51 13.69
C GLU A 409 13.84 -8.17 13.63
N LYS A 410 13.93 -9.50 13.73
CA LYS A 410 15.20 -10.22 13.63
C LYS A 410 15.68 -10.41 12.19
N PHE A 411 14.80 -10.27 11.20
CA PHE A 411 15.11 -10.58 9.80
C PHE A 411 16.21 -9.66 9.26
N ALA A 412 16.11 -8.35 9.55
CA ALA A 412 17.03 -7.35 9.01
C ALA A 412 18.48 -7.53 9.52
N ALA A 413 18.66 -8.02 10.75
CA ALA A 413 19.98 -8.30 11.31
C ALA A 413 20.62 -9.54 10.68
N ILE A 414 19.84 -10.63 10.53
CA ILE A 414 20.29 -11.86 9.85
C ILE A 414 20.67 -11.54 8.41
N ARG A 415 19.76 -10.87 7.69
CA ARG A 415 19.98 -10.48 6.30
C ARG A 415 21.21 -9.60 6.14
N ARG A 416 21.37 -8.53 6.92
CA ARG A 416 22.56 -7.65 6.83
C ARG A 416 23.86 -8.42 7.02
N ALA A 417 23.90 -9.36 7.96
CA ALA A 417 25.11 -10.16 8.17
C ALA A 417 25.37 -11.10 6.99
N ALA A 418 24.34 -11.72 6.42
CA ALA A 418 24.46 -12.54 5.21
C ALA A 418 24.92 -11.71 3.99
N ASP A 419 24.33 -10.53 3.77
CA ASP A 419 24.70 -9.61 2.68
C ASP A 419 26.16 -9.16 2.81
N LYS A 420 26.68 -8.98 4.04
CA LYS A 420 28.11 -8.69 4.26
C LYS A 420 29.01 -9.89 4.01
N LEU A 421 28.56 -11.11 4.29
CA LEU A 421 29.29 -12.32 3.94
C LEU A 421 29.35 -12.52 2.41
N GLU A 422 28.28 -12.21 1.68
CA GLU A 422 28.25 -12.29 0.21
C GLU A 422 29.38 -11.49 -0.46
N LEU A 423 29.77 -10.36 0.13
CA LEU A 423 30.85 -9.49 -0.37
C LEU A 423 32.25 -9.99 0.00
N LEU A 424 32.37 -10.81 1.05
CA LEU A 424 33.65 -11.31 1.54
C LEU A 424 34.00 -12.69 0.98
N VAL A 425 33.00 -13.54 0.77
CA VAL A 425 33.15 -14.89 0.25
C VAL A 425 33.36 -14.84 -1.27
N ALA A 426 34.25 -15.70 -1.78
CA ALA A 426 34.48 -15.84 -3.20
C ALA A 426 33.18 -16.19 -3.95
N ASP A 427 33.01 -15.60 -5.14
CA ASP A 427 31.80 -15.73 -5.93
C ASP A 427 31.44 -17.18 -6.26
N GLU A 428 32.46 -17.97 -6.60
CA GLU A 428 32.38 -19.39 -6.92
C GLU A 428 31.92 -20.27 -5.76
N ASP A 429 32.12 -19.81 -4.52
CA ASP A 429 31.74 -20.55 -3.31
C ASP A 429 30.34 -20.14 -2.81
N TRP A 430 29.82 -18.99 -3.23
CA TRP A 430 28.58 -18.43 -2.70
C TRP A 430 27.36 -19.26 -3.12
N PRO A 431 26.46 -19.66 -2.20
CA PRO A 431 25.47 -20.70 -2.48
C PRO A 431 24.20 -20.19 -3.16
N LEU A 432 23.99 -18.86 -3.20
CA LEU A 432 22.77 -18.24 -3.71
C LEU A 432 23.06 -17.38 -4.94
N VAL A 433 22.10 -17.32 -5.86
CA VAL A 433 22.19 -16.44 -7.03
C VAL A 433 22.19 -14.98 -6.57
N LYS A 434 23.16 -14.20 -7.06
CA LYS A 434 23.32 -12.80 -6.64
C LYS A 434 22.31 -11.89 -7.33
N TYR A 435 22.01 -10.75 -6.71
CA TYR A 435 21.04 -9.79 -7.27
C TYR A 435 21.42 -9.32 -8.68
N ARG A 436 22.72 -9.14 -8.96
CA ARG A 436 23.19 -8.76 -10.30
C ARG A 436 22.84 -9.79 -11.38
N GLU A 437 22.64 -11.04 -10.99
CA GLU A 437 22.32 -12.13 -11.90
C GLU A 437 20.80 -12.24 -12.05
N LEU A 438 20.06 -12.22 -10.93
CA LEU A 438 18.59 -12.21 -10.92
C LEU A 438 17.97 -11.03 -11.69
N LEU A 439 18.64 -9.88 -11.68
CA LEU A 439 18.10 -8.65 -12.28
C LEU A 439 18.55 -8.39 -13.72
N PHE A 440 19.71 -8.92 -14.15
CA PHE A 440 20.31 -8.50 -15.42
C PHE A 440 20.89 -9.63 -16.27
N ARG A 441 21.13 -10.83 -15.72
CA ARG A 441 21.65 -11.94 -16.50
C ARG A 441 20.49 -12.79 -17.01
N HIS A 442 20.47 -13.03 -18.32
CA HIS A 442 19.54 -13.90 -19.01
C HIS A 442 20.21 -15.23 -19.34
#